data_AF-A0A6V7K8E3-F1
#
_entry.id   AF-A0A6V7K8E3-F1
#
_cell.length_a   1.000
_cell.length_b   1.000
_cell.length_c   1.000
_cell.angle_alpha   90.00
_cell.angle_beta   90.00
_cell.angle_gamma   90.00
#
_symmetry.space_group_name_H-M   'P 1'
#
loop_
_entity.id
_entity.type
_entity.pdbx_description
1 polymer ?
#
loop_
_entity_poly.entity_id
_entity_poly.type
_entity_poly.pdbx_seq_one_letter_code
_entity_poly.pdbx_strand_id
1 'polypeptide(L)'
;MATWTPRRKYFVLRADAPGYPACLEYYDSKKKFEQQLPPKRSISMRSCYNINRRHDSRHKHVIVLYTKDDCFSIALETERELGQWLSDMLLLFGDVPDCPQPKRTF
;
A
#
# COMPACT_ATOMS: atom_id res chain seq x y z
N MET A 1 -9.21 -30.91 5.36
CA MET A 1 -8.00 -30.30 4.74
C MET A 1 -8.36 -28.88 4.32
N ALA A 2 -7.83 -27.85 4.97
CA ALA A 2 -8.11 -26.47 4.58
C ALA A 2 -7.20 -26.09 3.40
N THR A 3 -7.76 -26.04 2.19
CA THR A 3 -7.06 -25.51 1.02
C THR A 3 -6.99 -23.99 1.15
N TRP A 4 -5.85 -23.46 1.62
CA TRP A 4 -5.59 -22.02 1.58
C TRP A 4 -5.36 -21.61 0.13
N THR A 5 -6.44 -21.31 -0.59
CA THR A 5 -6.34 -20.61 -1.86
C THR A 5 -6.05 -19.14 -1.56
N PRO A 6 -4.97 -18.55 -2.10
CA PRO A 6 -4.68 -17.14 -1.92
C PRO A 6 -5.80 -16.33 -2.58
N ARG A 7 -6.78 -15.90 -1.79
CA ARG A 7 -7.86 -15.06 -2.28
C ARG A 7 -7.34 -13.64 -2.46
N ARG A 8 -7.46 -13.16 -3.70
CA ARG A 8 -7.19 -11.77 -4.10
C ARG A 8 -7.93 -10.82 -3.15
N LYS A 9 -7.19 -9.94 -2.49
CA LYS A 9 -7.75 -8.91 -1.61
C LYS A 9 -8.16 -7.69 -2.43
N TYR A 10 -9.12 -6.92 -1.92
CA TYR A 10 -9.54 -5.68 -2.53
C TYR A 10 -8.93 -4.52 -1.78
N PHE A 11 -8.00 -3.80 -2.41
CA PHE A 11 -7.29 -2.66 -1.82
C PHE A 11 -7.97 -1.36 -2.25
N VAL A 12 -8.03 -0.39 -1.33
CA VAL A 12 -8.59 0.94 -1.56
C VAL A 12 -7.62 1.96 -0.98
N LEU A 13 -7.18 2.89 -1.82
CA LEU A 13 -6.38 4.03 -1.41
C LEU A 13 -7.30 5.24 -1.23
N ARG A 14 -7.31 5.83 -0.04
CA ARG A 14 -8.06 7.06 0.25
C ARG A 14 -7.11 8.24 0.39
N ALA A 15 -7.45 9.32 -0.30
CA ALA A 15 -6.76 10.59 -0.18
C ALA A 15 -7.15 11.33 1.09
N ASP A 16 -6.35 12.35 1.47
CA ASP A 16 -6.69 13.25 2.56
C ASP A 16 -8.00 13.99 2.29
N ALA A 17 -8.86 14.03 3.30
CA ALA A 17 -10.07 14.82 3.34
C ALA A 17 -10.19 15.50 4.73
N PRO A 18 -11.01 16.57 4.86
CA PRO A 18 -11.21 17.23 6.16
C PRO A 18 -11.66 16.22 7.23
N GLY A 19 -10.81 15.99 8.23
CA GLY A 19 -11.06 15.02 9.32
C GLY A 19 -10.69 13.56 9.01
N TYR A 20 -10.22 13.25 7.79
CA TYR A 20 -9.85 11.89 7.38
C TYR A 20 -8.48 11.88 6.70
N PRO A 21 -7.41 11.43 7.39
CA PRO A 21 -6.08 11.38 6.81
C PRO A 21 -6.00 10.34 5.69
N ALA A 22 -5.09 10.52 4.73
CA ALA A 22 -4.85 9.51 3.71
C ALA A 22 -4.49 8.14 4.32
N CYS A 23 -5.10 7.09 3.77
CA CYS A 23 -4.92 5.73 4.26
C CYS A 23 -5.07 4.67 3.16
N LEU A 24 -4.37 3.55 3.34
CA LEU A 24 -4.56 2.32 2.58
C LEU A 24 -5.45 1.37 3.38
N GLU A 25 -6.54 0.95 2.76
CA GLU A 25 -7.47 -0.03 3.31
C GLU A 25 -7.47 -1.29 2.46
N TYR A 26 -7.73 -2.44 3.09
CA TYR A 26 -8.02 -3.65 2.32
C TYR A 26 -9.17 -4.46 2.91
N TYR A 27 -9.86 -5.15 2.01
CA TYR A 27 -11.03 -5.97 2.27
C TYR A 27 -10.79 -7.39 1.74
N ASP A 28 -11.51 -8.37 2.30
CA ASP A 28 -11.44 -9.74 1.80
C ASP A 28 -11.99 -9.87 0.37
N SER A 29 -12.89 -8.98 -0.05
CA SER A 29 -13.45 -8.93 -1.40
C SER A 29 -14.08 -7.57 -1.71
N LYS A 30 -14.25 -7.26 -3.00
CA LYS A 30 -14.96 -6.06 -3.48
C LYS A 30 -16.39 -5.98 -2.94
N LYS A 31 -17.10 -7.12 -2.88
CA LYS A 31 -18.45 -7.19 -2.31
C LYS A 31 -18.52 -6.66 -0.88
N LYS A 32 -17.53 -6.96 -0.03
CA LYS A 32 -17.50 -6.43 1.35
C LYS A 32 -17.32 -4.91 1.37
N PHE A 33 -16.49 -4.38 0.48
CA PHE A 33 -16.30 -2.94 0.33
C PHE A 33 -17.59 -2.25 -0.13
N GLU A 34 -18.27 -2.78 -1.15
CA GLU A 34 -19.54 -2.23 -1.66
C GLU A 34 -20.65 -2.27 -0.62
N GLN A 35 -20.64 -3.28 0.26
CA GLN A 35 -21.55 -3.39 1.41
C GLN A 35 -21.16 -2.46 2.58
N GLN A 36 -20.12 -1.63 2.42
CA GLN A 36 -19.61 -0.72 3.46
C GLN A 36 -19.27 -1.43 4.78
N LEU A 37 -18.86 -2.70 4.69
CA LEU A 37 -18.34 -3.42 5.86
C LEU A 37 -17.02 -2.80 6.29
N PRO A 38 -16.60 -2.97 7.56
CA PRO A 38 -15.33 -2.43 8.02
C PRO A 38 -14.14 -3.07 7.26
N PRO A 39 -13.08 -2.27 6.97
CA PRO A 39 -11.86 -2.79 6.36
C PRO A 39 -11.19 -3.79 7.30
N LYS A 40 -10.46 -4.74 6.71
CA LYS A 40 -9.71 -5.74 7.47
C LYS A 40 -8.46 -5.14 8.13
N ARG A 41 -7.88 -4.14 7.48
CA ARG A 41 -6.86 -3.25 8.05
C ARG A 41 -6.98 -1.89 7.36
N SER A 42 -6.71 -0.84 8.11
CA SER A 42 -6.53 0.53 7.61
C SER A 42 -5.17 1.01 8.08
N ILE A 43 -4.33 1.46 7.15
CA ILE A 43 -2.96 1.89 7.39
C ILE A 43 -2.88 3.35 6.98
N SER A 44 -2.63 4.25 7.93
CA SER A 44 -2.49 5.67 7.61
C SER A 44 -1.18 5.92 6.88
N MET A 45 -1.22 6.67 5.78
CA MET A 45 -0.02 7.04 5.03
C MET A 45 0.93 7.88 5.88
N ARG A 46 0.40 8.75 6.75
CA ARG A 46 1.20 9.55 7.69
C ARG A 46 1.95 8.71 8.74
N SER A 47 1.50 7.49 8.99
CA SER A 47 2.17 6.57 9.93
C SER A 47 3.28 5.74 9.28
N CYS A 48 3.34 5.76 7.95
CA CYS A 48 4.45 5.17 7.23
C CYS A 48 5.67 6.08 7.42
N TYR A 49 6.87 5.50 7.47
CA TYR A 49 8.12 6.28 7.37
C TYR A 49 8.88 5.96 6.09
N ASN A 50 8.48 4.90 5.38
CA ASN A 50 9.08 4.52 4.11
C ASN A 50 8.10 3.68 3.28
N ILE A 51 8.06 3.94 1.97
CA ILE A 51 7.32 3.14 0.99
C ILE A 51 8.32 2.74 -0.09
N ASN A 52 8.47 1.46 -0.34
CA ASN A 52 9.46 0.94 -1.28
C ASN A 52 8.86 -0.14 -2.18
N ARG A 53 9.31 -0.17 -3.43
CA ARG A 53 9.07 -1.32 -4.31
C ARG A 53 10.10 -2.42 -4.03
N ARG A 54 9.65 -3.66 -4.01
CA ARG A 54 10.47 -4.86 -3.88
C ARG A 54 10.19 -5.78 -5.07
N HIS A 55 11.25 -6.43 -5.52
CA HIS A 55 11.17 -7.57 -6.43
C HIS A 55 11.62 -8.78 -5.63
N ASP A 56 10.69 -9.70 -5.35
CA ASP A 56 10.99 -10.95 -4.66
C ASP A 56 11.09 -12.11 -5.68
N SER A 57 11.73 -13.21 -5.29
CA SER A 57 11.81 -14.43 -6.10
C SER A 57 10.43 -15.01 -6.45
N ARG A 58 9.40 -14.77 -5.61
CA ARG A 58 8.01 -15.23 -5.82
C ARG A 58 7.07 -14.20 -6.45
N HIS A 59 7.28 -12.92 -6.18
CA HIS A 59 6.41 -11.84 -6.65
C HIS A 59 7.26 -10.71 -7.21
N LYS A 60 7.16 -10.50 -8.52
CA LYS A 60 7.95 -9.49 -9.22
C LYS A 60 7.53 -8.06 -8.91
N HIS A 61 6.28 -7.86 -8.50
CA HIS A 61 5.67 -6.54 -8.36
C HIS A 61 5.09 -6.37 -6.95
N VAL A 62 5.95 -6.06 -5.97
CA VAL A 62 5.53 -5.86 -4.57
C VAL A 62 5.81 -4.44 -4.12
N ILE A 63 4.86 -3.82 -3.43
CA ILE A 63 5.05 -2.56 -2.69
C ILE A 63 5.07 -2.89 -1.21
N VAL A 64 6.03 -2.37 -0.46
CA VAL A 64 6.15 -2.53 0.98
C VAL A 64 6.05 -1.17 1.65
N LEU A 65 5.08 -1.02 2.54
CA LEU A 65 4.91 0.11 3.43
C LEU A 65 5.52 -0.25 4.78
N TYR A 66 6.41 0.59 5.28
CA TYR A 66 6.99 0.44 6.61
C TYR A 66 6.36 1.48 7.53
N THR A 67 5.68 1.00 8.56
CA THR A 67 5.14 1.83 9.64
C THR A 67 5.99 1.64 10.89
N LYS A 68 5.80 2.50 11.88
CA LYS A 68 6.57 2.46 13.14
C LYS A 68 6.59 1.07 13.79
N ASP A 69 5.47 0.36 13.75
CA ASP A 69 5.25 -0.87 14.50
C ASP A 69 5.13 -2.13 13.61
N ASP A 70 4.95 -1.98 12.29
CA ASP A 70 4.60 -3.08 11.39
C ASP A 70 5.14 -2.80 9.96
N CYS A 71 5.18 -3.83 9.12
CA CYS A 71 5.45 -3.65 7.70
C CYS A 71 4.39 -4.39 6.88
N PHE A 72 3.86 -3.71 5.89
CA PHE A 72 2.75 -4.19 5.10
C PHE A 72 3.11 -4.25 3.62
N SER A 73 2.99 -5.43 3.02
CA SER A 73 3.31 -5.65 1.62
C SER A 73 2.07 -5.92 0.77
N ILE A 74 2.04 -5.33 -0.42
CA ILE A 74 1.00 -5.53 -1.43
C ILE A 74 1.66 -6.13 -2.66
N ALA A 75 1.21 -7.31 -3.07
CA ALA A 75 1.60 -7.93 -4.32
C ALA A 75 0.60 -7.53 -5.42
N LEU A 76 1.12 -7.01 -6.52
CA LEU A 76 0.39 -6.59 -7.71
C LEU A 76 0.71 -7.56 -8.86
N GLU A 77 -0.13 -7.57 -9.88
CA GLU A 77 0.03 -8.52 -11.00
C GLU A 77 0.93 -7.99 -12.10
N THR A 78 0.93 -6.67 -12.30
CA THR A 78 1.66 -6.02 -13.39
C THR A 78 2.58 -4.91 -12.89
N GLU A 79 3.65 -4.65 -13.64
CA GLU A 79 4.54 -3.50 -13.38
C GLU A 79 3.80 -2.18 -13.49
N ARG A 80 2.84 -2.07 -14.42
CA ARG A 80 2.02 -0.88 -14.62
C ARG A 80 1.18 -0.57 -13.39
N GLU A 81 0.49 -1.58 -12.84
CA GLU A 81 -0.26 -1.41 -11.58
C GLU A 81 0.68 -1.01 -10.45
N LEU A 82 1.87 -1.62 -10.35
CA LEU A 82 2.85 -1.22 -9.34
C LEU A 82 3.27 0.23 -9.48
N GLY A 83 3.56 0.69 -10.69
CA GLY A 83 3.93 2.07 -10.95
C GLY A 83 2.82 3.05 -10.53
N GLN A 84 1.57 2.76 -10.91
CA GLN A 84 0.41 3.59 -10.57
C GLN A 84 0.17 3.63 -9.05
N TRP A 85 0.09 2.46 -8.41
CA TRP A 85 -0.13 2.38 -6.97
C TRP A 85 1.01 3.03 -6.18
N LEU A 86 2.26 2.81 -6.57
CA LEU A 86 3.40 3.43 -5.89
C LEU A 86 3.36 4.95 -6.04
N SER A 87 3.08 5.46 -7.25
CA SER A 87 2.97 6.89 -7.50
C SER A 87 1.87 7.54 -6.66
N ASP A 88 0.67 6.94 -6.63
CA ASP A 88 -0.46 7.47 -5.87
C ASP A 88 -0.18 7.42 -4.35
N MET A 89 0.45 6.33 -3.87
CA MET A 89 0.85 6.23 -2.46
C MET A 89 1.91 7.26 -2.07
N LEU A 90 2.91 7.50 -2.92
CA LEU A 90 3.95 8.51 -2.66
C LEU A 90 3.38 9.93 -2.69
N LEU A 91 2.45 10.21 -3.60
CA LEU A 91 1.73 11.48 -3.66
C LEU A 91 0.99 11.76 -2.34
N LEU A 92 0.31 10.75 -1.79
CA LEU A 92 -0.41 10.86 -0.52
C LEU A 92 0.49 10.79 0.71
N PHE A 93 1.66 10.18 0.58
CA PHE A 93 2.69 10.20 1.62
C PHE A 93 3.31 11.60 1.78
N GLY A 94 3.26 12.43 0.74
CA GLY A 94 3.81 13.79 0.74
C GLY A 94 5.25 13.88 0.25
N ASP A 95 5.79 12.82 -0.36
CA ASP A 95 7.08 12.86 -1.04
C ASP A 95 6.82 13.33 -2.48
N VAL A 96 6.77 14.66 -2.68
CA VAL A 96 6.89 15.24 -4.01
C VAL A 96 8.22 14.75 -4.60
N PRO A 97 8.25 14.20 -5.82
CA PRO A 97 9.48 13.83 -6.49
C PRO A 97 10.21 15.09 -7.00
N ASP A 98 10.76 15.88 -6.07
CA ASP A 98 11.93 16.72 -6.32
C ASP A 98 12.64 16.99 -4.99
N CYS A 99 13.36 15.98 -4.50
CA CYS A 99 14.50 16.26 -3.65
C CYS A 99 15.55 15.17 -3.88
N PRO A 100 16.77 15.52 -4.33
CA PRO A 100 17.83 14.55 -4.47
C PRO A 100 18.07 13.91 -3.11
N GLN A 101 17.79 12.61 -3.00
CA GLN A 101 18.02 11.85 -1.79
C GLN A 101 19.46 12.13 -1.32
N PRO A 102 19.70 12.64 -0.10
CA PRO A 102 21.06 12.74 0.40
C PRO A 102 21.57 11.31 0.48
N LYS A 103 22.57 11.01 -0.34
CA LYS A 103 23.31 9.75 -0.26
C LYS A 103 23.74 9.63 1.19
N ARG A 104 23.25 8.60 1.88
CA ARG A 104 23.74 8.22 3.20
C ARG A 104 25.17 7.72 2.99
N THR A 105 26.11 8.67 2.93
CA THR A 105 27.53 8.38 2.95
C THR A 105 27.84 7.91 4.36
N PHE A 106 28.36 6.70 4.45
CA PHE A 106 28.93 6.14 5.68
C PHE A 106 30.08 7.01 6.18
#